data_AF-A0A959USF8-F1
#
_entry.id   AF-A0A959USF8-F1
#
_cell.length_a   1.000
_cell.length_b   1.000
_cell.length_c   1.000
_cell.angle_alpha   90.00
_cell.angle_beta   90.00
_cell.angle_gamma   90.00
#
_symmetry.space_group_name_H-M   'P 1'
#
loop_
_entity.id
_entity.type
_entity.pdbx_description
1 polymer ?
#
loop_
_entity_poly.entity_id
_entity_poly.type
_entity_poly.pdbx_seq_one_letter_code
_entity_poly.pdbx_strand_id
1 'polypeptide(L)' 'MENLKAAYAEEGAKALRQLQEAAIRNENMFEVLMEATKYCSLGQLTAAMFEVGGQYRRNM' A
#
# COMPACT_ATOMS: atom_id res chain seq x y z
N MET A 1 -15.61 -6.78 2.51
CA MET A 1 -14.48 -5.82 2.44
C MET A 1 -14.66 -4.66 3.41
N GLU A 2 -15.88 -4.14 3.61
CA GLU A 2 -16.16 -3.04 4.55
C GLU A 2 -15.73 -3.36 5.99
N ASN A 3 -15.96 -4.58 6.47
CA ASN A 3 -15.54 -4.99 7.81
C ASN A 3 -14.02 -4.94 8.03
N LEU A 4 -13.20 -5.27 7.01
CA LEU A 4 -11.73 -5.19 7.11
C LEU A 4 -11.28 -3.73 7.20
N LYS A 5 -11.87 -2.86 6.36
CA LYS A 5 -11.58 -1.42 6.37
C LYS A 5 -11.98 -0.76 7.69
N ALA A 6 -13.10 -1.16 8.26
CA ALA A 6 -13.58 -0.63 9.53
C ALA A 6 -12.77 -1.16 10.73
N ALA A 7 -12.38 -2.44 10.72
CA ALA A 7 -11.65 -3.07 11.83
C ALA A 7 -10.21 -2.56 11.96
N TYR A 8 -9.57 -2.16 10.86
CA TYR A 8 -8.16 -1.73 10.83
C TYR A 8 -7.98 -0.37 10.17
N ALA A 9 -8.91 0.56 10.41
CA ALA A 9 -8.90 1.86 9.76
C ALA A 9 -7.60 2.64 10.04
N GLU A 10 -7.15 2.64 11.29
CA GLU A 10 -5.94 3.37 11.71
C GLU A 10 -4.66 2.66 11.27
N GLU A 11 -4.55 1.36 11.54
CA GLU A 11 -3.39 0.54 11.18
C GLU A 11 -3.23 0.44 9.66
N GLY A 12 -4.34 0.31 8.94
CA GLY A 12 -4.37 0.33 7.48
C GLY A 12 -3.88 1.66 6.92
N ALA A 13 -4.36 2.79 7.44
CA ALA A 13 -3.89 4.10 7.00
C ALA A 13 -2.39 4.31 7.27
N LYS A 14 -1.90 3.89 8.44
CA LYS A 14 -0.48 3.94 8.78
C LYS A 14 0.36 3.05 7.87
N ALA A 15 -0.08 1.81 7.63
CA ALA A 15 0.63 0.86 6.79
C ALA A 15 0.70 1.30 5.32
N LEU A 16 -0.38 1.88 4.78
CA LEU A 16 -0.38 2.44 3.42
C LEU A 16 0.61 3.60 3.30
N ARG A 17 0.66 4.49 4.30
CA ARG A 17 1.62 5.60 4.32
C ARG A 17 3.06 5.10 4.37
N GLN A 18 3.35 4.11 5.21
CA GLN A 18 4.68 3.50 5.28
C GLN A 18 5.07 2.83 3.96
N LEU A 19 4.12 2.16 3.30
CA LEU A 19 4.34 1.56 1.98
C LEU A 19 4.71 2.62 0.94
N GLN A 20 4.01 3.76 0.92
CA GLN A 20 4.31 4.89 0.03
C GLN A 20 5.68 5.51 0.34
N GLU A 21 6.00 5.73 1.61
CA GLU A 21 7.28 6.29 2.03
C GLU A 21 8.45 5.37 1.66
N ALA A 22 8.31 4.05 1.86
CA ALA A 22 9.30 3.04 1.48
C ALA A 22 9.53 3.03 -0.04
N ALA A 23 8.46 3.15 -0.83
CA ALA A 23 8.56 3.23 -2.29
C ALA A 23 9.33 4.49 -2.75
N ILE A 24 9.05 5.64 -2.13
CA ILE A 24 9.74 6.90 -2.45
C ILE A 24 11.22 6.85 -2.04
N ARG A 25 11.52 6.21 -0.91
CA ARG A 25 12.88 6.08 -0.36
C ARG A 25 13.69 4.93 -0.96
N ASN A 26 13.09 4.16 -1.88
CA ASN A 26 13.69 2.98 -2.49
C ASN A 26 14.15 1.94 -1.43
N GLU A 27 13.33 1.76 -0.39
CA GLU A 27 13.54 0.79 0.68
C GLU A 27 13.05 -0.61 0.28
N ASN A 28 13.21 -1.60 1.16
CA ASN A 28 12.75 -2.96 0.91
C ASN A 28 11.22 -3.05 0.92
N MET A 29 10.62 -3.04 -0.27
CA MET A 29 9.17 -3.09 -0.43
C MET A 29 8.53 -4.40 0.03
N PHE A 30 9.24 -5.53 -0.04
CA PHE A 30 8.66 -6.81 0.32
C PHE A 30 8.32 -6.86 1.82
N GLU A 31 9.23 -6.37 2.66
CA GLU A 31 9.03 -6.31 4.11
C GLU A 31 7.82 -5.45 4.48
N VAL A 32 7.70 -4.27 3.86
CA VAL A 32 6.59 -3.34 4.13
C VAL A 32 5.26 -3.88 3.59
N LEU A 33 5.28 -4.59 2.45
CA LEU A 33 4.11 -5.29 1.92
C LEU A 33 3.62 -6.42 2.84
N MET A 34 4.55 -7.20 3.42
CA MET A 34 4.20 -8.26 4.36
C MET A 34 3.49 -7.70 5.61
N GLU A 35 3.85 -6.50 6.07
CA GLU A 35 3.14 -5.85 7.17
C GLU A 35 1.79 -5.27 6.70
N ALA A 36 1.78 -4.54 5.58
CA ALA A 36 0.59 -3.85 5.10
C ALA A 36 -0.56 -4.79 4.71
N THR A 37 -0.24 -5.99 4.21
CA THR A 37 -1.24 -7.03 3.85
C THR A 37 -2.05 -7.57 5.02
N LYS A 38 -1.62 -7.37 6.27
CA LYS A 38 -2.38 -7.74 7.48
C LYS A 38 -3.63 -6.88 7.68
N TYR A 39 -3.56 -5.61 7.23
CA TYR A 39 -4.58 -4.59 7.52
C TYR A 39 -5.24 -4.05 6.25
N CYS A 40 -4.58 -4.19 5.10
CA CYS A 40 -5.01 -3.61 3.84
C CYS A 40 -5.42 -4.69 2.85
N SER A 41 -6.52 -4.43 2.14
CA SER A 41 -6.89 -5.22 0.97
C SER A 41 -5.92 -4.97 -0.20
N LEU A 42 -5.84 -5.93 -1.12
CA LEU A 42 -5.06 -5.79 -2.36
C LEU A 42 -5.42 -4.50 -3.13
N GLY A 43 -6.71 -4.14 -3.20
CA GLY A 43 -7.15 -2.92 -3.87
C GLY A 43 -6.62 -1.64 -3.22
N GLN A 44 -6.55 -1.59 -1.88
CA GLN A 44 -5.96 -0.47 -1.15
C GLN A 44 -4.45 -0.35 -1.39
N LEU A 45 -3.74 -1.49 -1.38
CA LEU A 45 -2.30 -1.54 -1.65
C LEU A 45 -1.98 -1.04 -3.07
N THR A 46 -2.70 -1.54 -4.07
CA THR A 46 -2.52 -1.14 -5.46
C THR A 46 -2.83 0.35 -5.68
N ALA A 47 -3.90 0.86 -5.08
CA ALA A 47 -4.25 2.28 -5.18
C ALA A 47 -3.15 3.18 -4.59
N ALA A 48 -2.68 2.86 -3.38
CA ALA A 48 -1.59 3.62 -2.73
C ALA A 48 -0.29 3.59 -3.54
N MET A 49 0.03 2.47 -4.20
CA MET A 49 1.20 2.36 -5.08
C MET A 49 1.07 3.15 -6.38
N PHE A 50 -0.14 3.30 -6.92
CA PHE A 50 -0.36 4.15 -8.09
C PHE A 50 -0.15 5.64 -7.79
N GLU A 51 -0.47 6.10 -6.59
CA GLU A 51 -0.25 7.49 -6.17
C GLU A 51 1.23 7.89 -6.15
N VAL A 52 2.14 6.95 -5.89
CA VAL A 52 3.60 7.18 -5.85
C VAL A 52 4.32 6.76 -7.14
N GLY A 53 3.59 6.54 -8.24
CA GLY A 53 4.19 6.26 -9.55
C GLY A 53 4.45 4.79 -9.85
N GLY A 54 3.92 3.86 -9.04
CA GLY A 54 3.94 2.42 -9.31
C GLY A 54 3.02 1.98 -10.46
N GLN A 55 2.38 2.91 -11.17
CA GLN A 55 1.55 2.59 -12.32
C GLN A 55 2.40 2.29 -13.55
N TYR A 56 2.20 1.09 -14.12
CA TYR A 56 2.82 0.75 -15.40
C TYR A 56 2.32 1.69 -16.51
N ARG A 57 3.24 2.40 -17.15
CA ARG A 57 2.98 3.16 -18.38
C ARG A 57 3.33 2.28 -19.57
N ARG A 58 2.33 1.87 -20.35
CA ARG A 58 2.58 1.27 -21.67
C ARG A 58 3.13 2.35 -22.58
N ASN A 59 4.38 2.21 -23.00
CA ASN A 59 4.86 2.94 -24.17
C ASN A 59 4.15 2.36 -25.40
N MET A 60 3.69 3.25 -26.28
CA MET A 60 3.25 2.93 -27.63
C MET A 60 4.42 3.16 -28.58
#